data_AF-A0A5K1IVJ1-F1
#
_entry.id   AF-A0A5K1IVJ1-F1
#
_cell.length_a   1.000
_cell.length_b   1.000
_cell.length_c   1.000
_cell.angle_alpha   90.00
_cell.angle_beta   90.00
_cell.angle_gamma   90.00
#
_symmetry.space_group_name_H-M   'P 1'
#
loop_
_entity.id
_entity.type
_entity.pdbx_description
1 polymer ?
#
loop_
_entity_poly.entity_id
_entity_poly.type
_entity_poly.pdbx_seq_one_letter_code
_entity_poly.pdbx_strand_id
1 'polypeptide(L)'
;MSAGLGKTAGAAIATGAICWLIPALLVGVVPPDAGMIVMMLHLYGIAPCTAAALGVLAATSPRTLFWIPAAPGVAFALLFPLAMDGAQDIAFYGIAYAAIGYIAMGVRTCVCR
;
A
#
# COMPACT_ATOMS: atom_id res chain seq x y z
N MET A 1 -12.81 -3.89 -24.72
CA MET A 1 -12.60 -4.34 -23.31
C MET A 1 -12.01 -3.26 -22.39
N SER A 2 -11.87 -1.98 -22.78
CA SER A 2 -11.14 -0.97 -21.97
C SER A 2 -11.99 -0.16 -20.97
N ALA A 3 -13.32 -0.10 -21.11
CA ALA A 3 -14.17 0.75 -20.26
C ALA A 3 -14.35 0.24 -18.81
N GLY A 4 -14.07 -1.05 -18.55
CA GLY A 4 -14.20 -1.65 -17.21
C GLY A 4 -12.95 -1.52 -16.33
N LEU A 5 -11.76 -1.52 -16.94
CA LEU A 5 -10.48 -1.57 -16.23
C LEU A 5 -10.19 -0.29 -15.42
N GLY A 6 -10.62 0.87 -15.92
CA GLY A 6 -10.44 2.15 -15.22
C GLY A 6 -11.30 2.26 -13.95
N LYS A 7 -12.51 1.70 -13.97
CA LYS A 7 -13.43 1.72 -12.81
C LYS A 7 -12.94 0.77 -11.71
N THR A 8 -12.44 -0.40 -12.08
CA THR A 8 -11.90 -1.38 -11.12
C THR A 8 -10.54 -0.93 -10.56
N ALA A 9 -9.70 -0.28 -11.37
CA ALA A 9 -8.46 0.35 -10.91
C ALA A 9 -8.72 1.47 -9.89
N GLY A 10 -9.67 2.37 -10.21
CA GLY A 10 -10.07 3.43 -9.27
C GLY A 10 -10.63 2.87 -7.96
N ALA A 11 -11.50 1.84 -8.04
CA ALA A 11 -12.05 1.18 -6.86
C ALA A 11 -10.96 0.52 -6.01
N ALA A 12 -10.01 -0.21 -6.61
CA ALA A 12 -8.93 -0.87 -5.88
C ALA A 12 -7.97 0.13 -5.20
N ILE A 13 -7.65 1.24 -5.87
CA ILE A 13 -6.84 2.32 -5.27
C ILE A 13 -7.59 2.96 -4.11
N ALA A 14 -8.89 3.27 -4.28
CA ALA A 14 -9.72 3.83 -3.22
C ALA A 14 -9.84 2.87 -2.02
N THR A 15 -10.06 1.58 -2.26
CA THR A 15 -10.09 0.56 -1.21
C THR A 15 -8.73 0.44 -0.52
N GLY A 16 -7.63 0.44 -1.27
CA GLY A 16 -6.27 0.43 -0.70
C GLY A 16 -6.00 1.64 0.21
N ALA A 17 -6.43 2.83 -0.21
CA ALA A 17 -6.32 4.05 0.59
C ALA A 17 -7.17 3.98 1.86
N ILE A 18 -8.40 3.46 1.78
CA ILE A 18 -9.29 3.28 2.95
C ILE A 18 -8.71 2.25 3.92
N CYS A 19 -8.20 1.13 3.40
CA CYS A 19 -7.51 0.10 4.19
C CYS A 19 -6.26 0.65 4.89
N TRP A 20 -5.68 1.73 4.39
CA TRP A 20 -4.59 2.43 5.07
C TRP A 20 -5.04 3.47 6.09
N LEU A 21 -6.05 4.27 5.74
CA LEU A 21 -6.50 5.38 6.57
C LEU A 21 -7.17 4.90 7.86
N ILE A 22 -8.01 3.85 7.79
CA ILE A 22 -8.80 3.38 8.93
C ILE A 22 -7.91 2.88 10.09
N PRO A 23 -6.93 1.98 9.87
CA PRO A 23 -6.08 1.50 10.96
C PRO A 23 -5.22 2.61 11.56
N ALA A 24 -4.68 3.52 10.72
CA ALA A 24 -3.88 4.65 11.18
C ALA A 24 -4.69 5.60 12.08
N LEU A 25 -5.96 5.87 11.73
CA LEU A 25 -6.87 6.67 12.55
C LEU A 25 -7.29 5.94 13.84
N LEU A 26 -7.46 4.61 13.79
CA LEU A 26 -7.86 3.83 14.96
C LEU A 26 -6.81 3.89 16.08
N VAL A 27 -5.51 3.90 15.77
CA VAL A 27 -4.43 3.90 16.77
C VAL A 27 -4.55 5.06 17.77
N GLY A 28 -5.16 6.20 17.39
CA GLY A 28 -5.37 7.34 18.29
C GLY A 28 -6.58 7.22 19.24
N VAL A 29 -7.47 6.25 19.04
CA VAL A 29 -8.73 6.09 19.82
C VAL A 29 -8.83 4.78 20.60
N VAL A 30 -8.03 3.76 20.28
CA VAL A 30 -7.99 2.50 21.05
C VAL A 30 -7.00 2.58 22.21
N PRO A 31 -7.19 1.80 23.30
CA PRO A 31 -6.21 1.69 24.38
C PRO A 31 -4.82 1.29 23.86
N PRO A 32 -3.73 1.66 24.56
CA PRO A 32 -2.35 1.47 24.09
C PRO A 32 -2.04 0.04 23.60
N ASP A 33 -2.48 -0.98 24.33
CA ASP A 33 -2.26 -2.39 23.97
C ASP A 33 -2.96 -2.78 22.67
N ALA A 34 -4.17 -2.27 22.44
CA ALA A 34 -4.92 -2.48 21.20
C ALA A 34 -4.33 -1.66 20.05
N GLY A 35 -3.86 -0.44 20.31
CA GLY A 35 -3.13 0.39 19.36
C GLY A 35 -1.86 -0.31 18.82
N MET A 36 -1.13 -1.00 19.70
CA MET A 36 0.04 -1.79 19.29
C MET A 36 -0.35 -2.94 18.34
N ILE A 37 -1.41 -3.68 18.64
CA ILE A 37 -1.90 -4.77 17.77
C ILE A 37 -2.36 -4.22 16.41
N VAL A 38 -3.10 -3.11 16.41
CA VAL A 38 -3.56 -2.45 15.17
C VAL A 38 -2.37 -1.97 14.34
N MET A 39 -1.36 -1.38 14.97
CA MET A 39 -0.14 -0.94 14.28
C MET A 39 0.63 -2.13 13.68
N MET A 40 0.81 -3.20 14.43
CA MET A 40 1.47 -4.42 13.94
C MET A 40 0.72 -5.05 12.76
N LEU A 41 -0.61 -5.17 12.86
CA LEU A 41 -1.44 -5.68 11.76
C LEU A 41 -1.37 -4.78 10.53
N HIS A 42 -1.33 -3.46 10.73
CA HIS A 42 -1.24 -2.51 9.65
C HIS A 42 0.11 -2.60 8.91
N LEU A 43 1.23 -2.57 9.64
CA LEU A 43 2.58 -2.59 9.07
C LEU A 43 2.93 -3.93 8.41
N TYR A 44 2.58 -5.05 9.06
CA TYR A 44 3.03 -6.37 8.62
C TYR A 44 1.99 -7.17 7.84
N GLY A 45 0.71 -6.76 7.89
CA GLY A 45 -0.39 -7.43 7.20
C GLY A 45 -0.97 -6.57 6.10
N ILE A 46 -1.64 -5.48 6.49
CA ILE A 46 -2.46 -4.68 5.56
C ILE A 46 -1.60 -3.96 4.53
N ALA A 47 -0.55 -3.25 4.96
CA ALA A 47 0.35 -2.52 4.07
C ALA A 47 1.02 -3.39 2.99
N PRO A 48 1.66 -4.53 3.32
CA PRO A 48 2.27 -5.39 2.31
C PRO A 48 1.24 -6.06 1.40
N CYS A 49 0.08 -6.49 1.93
CA CYS A 49 -1.00 -7.04 1.10
C CYS A 49 -1.53 -6.01 0.09
N THR A 50 -1.73 -4.77 0.54
CA THR A 50 -2.21 -3.67 -0.32
C THR A 50 -1.19 -3.36 -1.42
N ALA A 51 0.10 -3.31 -1.07
CA ALA A 51 1.17 -3.09 -2.04
C ALA A 51 1.24 -4.20 -3.10
N ALA A 52 1.11 -5.46 -2.69
CA ALA A 52 1.08 -6.59 -3.61
C ALA A 52 -0.14 -6.54 -4.54
N ALA A 53 -1.34 -6.24 -4.02
CA ALA A 53 -2.56 -6.12 -4.81
C ALA A 53 -2.46 -4.99 -5.85
N LEU A 54 -1.91 -3.84 -5.46
CA LEU A 54 -1.63 -2.72 -6.36
C LEU A 54 -0.60 -3.08 -7.43
N GLY A 55 0.42 -3.87 -7.09
CA GLY A 55 1.37 -4.44 -8.04
C GLY A 55 0.72 -5.34 -9.09
N VAL A 56 -0.11 -6.29 -8.65
CA VAL A 56 -0.89 -7.16 -9.55
C VAL A 56 -1.80 -6.34 -10.46
N LEU A 57 -2.41 -5.27 -9.92
CA LEU A 57 -3.24 -4.37 -10.70
C LEU A 57 -2.43 -3.61 -11.75
N ALA A 58 -1.26 -3.08 -11.36
CA ALA A 58 -0.37 -2.36 -12.27
C ALA A 58 0.09 -3.23 -13.46
N ALA A 59 0.21 -4.55 -13.26
CA ALA A 59 0.54 -5.50 -14.31
C ALA A 59 -0.51 -5.57 -15.44
N THR A 60 -1.75 -5.11 -15.22
CA THR A 60 -2.78 -5.06 -16.26
C THR A 60 -2.49 -4.01 -17.35
N SER A 61 -1.74 -2.96 -17.01
CA SER A 61 -1.26 -1.95 -17.96
C SER A 61 0.12 -1.43 -17.53
N PRO A 62 1.19 -2.23 -17.72
CA PRO A 62 2.48 -1.96 -17.11
C PRO A 62 3.06 -0.61 -17.50
N ARG A 63 2.88 -0.18 -18.75
CA ARG A 63 3.38 1.12 -19.24
C ARG A 63 2.68 2.32 -18.62
N THR A 64 1.41 2.17 -18.25
CA THR A 64 0.57 3.27 -17.75
C THR A 64 0.56 3.33 -16.22
N LEU A 65 0.62 2.16 -15.58
CA LEU A 65 0.42 1.98 -14.14
C LEU A 65 1.73 1.67 -13.39
N PHE A 66 2.90 1.75 -14.04
CA PHE A 66 4.19 1.42 -13.42
C PHE A 66 4.51 2.21 -12.16
N TRP A 67 3.91 3.38 -11.96
CA TRP A 67 4.11 4.24 -10.79
C TRP A 67 3.22 3.85 -9.61
N ILE A 68 2.14 3.09 -9.84
CA ILE A 68 1.20 2.66 -8.80
C ILE A 68 1.88 1.89 -7.67
N PRO A 69 2.81 0.94 -7.92
CA PRO A 69 3.54 0.26 -6.87
C PRO A 69 4.39 1.19 -5.99
N ALA A 70 4.93 2.29 -6.55
CA ALA A 70 5.73 3.25 -5.81
C ALA A 70 4.88 4.21 -4.95
N ALA A 71 3.65 4.51 -5.38
CA ALA A 71 2.75 5.45 -4.72
C ALA A 71 2.53 5.18 -3.21
N PRO A 72 2.21 3.96 -2.74
CA PRO A 72 2.05 3.69 -1.32
C PRO A 72 3.37 3.88 -0.56
N GLY A 73 4.51 3.50 -1.15
CA GLY A 73 5.82 3.71 -0.52
C GLY A 73 6.15 5.18 -0.28
N VAL A 74 5.86 6.04 -1.27
CA VAL A 74 6.02 7.49 -1.17
C VAL A 74 5.04 8.10 -0.17
N ALA A 75 3.77 7.67 -0.21
CA ALA A 75 2.77 8.14 0.75
C ALA A 75 3.17 7.80 2.19
N PHE A 76 3.69 6.60 2.42
CA PHE A 76 4.16 6.16 3.74
C PHE A 76 5.38 6.98 4.22
N ALA A 77 6.37 7.18 3.34
CA ALA A 77 7.56 7.95 3.65
C ALA A 77 7.26 9.43 3.96
N LEU A 78 6.18 10.00 3.42
CA LEU A 78 5.83 11.41 3.64
C LEU A 78 4.85 11.61 4.80
N LEU A 79 3.81 10.78 4.90
CA LEU A 79 2.73 10.98 5.88
C LEU A 79 3.11 10.46 7.27
N PHE A 80 3.89 9.39 7.35
CA PHE A 80 4.20 8.75 8.63
C PHE A 80 5.16 9.57 9.50
N PRO A 81 6.25 10.15 8.98
CA PRO A 81 7.12 11.05 9.77
C PRO A 81 6.39 12.31 10.23
N LEU A 82 5.39 12.76 9.46
CA LEU A 82 4.59 13.94 9.80
C LEU A 82 3.59 13.66 10.94
N ALA A 83 3.14 12.42 11.06
CA ALA A 83 2.15 12.01 12.05
C ALA A 83 2.76 11.50 13.36
N MET A 84 4.03 11.07 13.35
CA MET A 84 4.64 10.34 14.46
C MET A 84 6.05 10.89 14.75
N ASP A 85 6.17 11.76 15.77
CA ASP A 85 7.46 12.28 16.23
C ASP A 85 8.39 11.14 16.65
N GLY A 86 9.54 11.01 15.99
CA GLY A 86 10.59 10.02 16.30
C GLY A 86 10.52 8.68 15.55
N ALA A 87 9.52 8.44 14.70
CA ALA A 87 9.33 7.16 13.99
C ALA A 87 9.97 7.10 12.58
N GLN A 88 11.14 7.74 12.41
CA GLN A 88 11.81 7.86 11.11
C GLN A 88 12.30 6.51 10.57
N ASP A 89 12.59 5.57 11.45
CA ASP A 89 12.90 4.17 11.15
C ASP A 89 11.75 3.46 10.44
N ILE A 90 10.50 3.74 10.86
CA ILE A 90 9.30 3.16 10.25
C ILE A 90 9.08 3.70 8.84
N ALA A 91 9.46 4.94 8.54
CA ALA A 91 9.31 5.53 7.20
C ALA A 91 10.04 4.73 6.10
N PHE A 92 11.13 4.03 6.43
CA PHE A 92 11.87 3.18 5.48
C PHE A 92 11.08 1.95 5.03
N TYR A 93 10.04 1.54 5.76
CA TYR A 93 9.14 0.47 5.30
C TYR A 93 8.43 0.84 4.00
N GLY A 94 8.30 2.13 3.68
CA GLY A 94 7.79 2.59 2.37
C GLY A 94 8.58 2.02 1.19
N ILE A 95 9.90 1.88 1.33
CA ILE A 95 10.76 1.27 0.30
C ILE A 95 10.44 -0.22 0.16
N ALA A 96 10.27 -0.93 1.27
CA ALA A 96 9.89 -2.34 1.28
C ALA A 96 8.52 -2.56 0.62
N TYR A 97 7.53 -1.72 0.91
CA TYR A 97 6.20 -1.81 0.29
C TYR A 97 6.27 -1.54 -1.23
N ALA A 98 7.04 -0.56 -1.66
CA ALA A 98 7.26 -0.33 -3.09
C ALA A 98 7.91 -1.53 -3.78
N ALA A 99 8.92 -2.14 -3.15
CA ALA A 99 9.58 -3.34 -3.65
C ALA A 99 8.58 -4.52 -3.77
N ILE A 100 7.75 -4.76 -2.75
CA ILE A 100 6.71 -5.81 -2.78
C ILE A 100 5.76 -5.58 -3.96
N GLY A 101 5.30 -4.35 -4.18
CA GLY A 101 4.42 -4.02 -5.30
C GLY A 101 5.09 -4.27 -6.66
N TYR A 102 6.36 -3.87 -6.83
CA TYR A 102 7.08 -4.11 -8.08
C TYR A 102 7.37 -5.60 -8.32
N ILE A 103 7.70 -6.36 -7.27
CA ILE A 103 7.88 -7.81 -7.36
C ILE A 103 6.56 -8.46 -7.79
N ALA A 104 5.43 -8.12 -7.17
CA ALA A 104 4.13 -8.66 -7.52
C ALA A 104 3.73 -8.32 -8.97
N MET A 105 4.01 -7.08 -9.40
CA MET A 105 3.83 -6.65 -10.78
C MET A 105 4.68 -7.49 -11.75
N GLY A 106 5.97 -7.63 -11.47
CA GLY A 106 6.91 -8.43 -12.26
C GLY A 106 6.47 -9.89 -12.39
N VAL A 107 6.19 -10.55 -11.26
CA VAL A 107 5.70 -11.93 -11.21
C VAL A 107 4.44 -12.09 -12.07
N ARG A 108 3.46 -11.19 -11.93
CA ARG A 108 2.22 -11.26 -12.73
C ARG A 108 2.49 -11.09 -14.23
N THR A 109 3.36 -10.17 -14.62
CA THR A 109 3.72 -9.99 -16.04
C THR A 109 4.52 -11.16 -16.62
N CYS A 110 5.27 -11.90 -15.80
CA CYS A 110 6.01 -13.08 -16.23
C CYS A 110 5.11 -14.32 -16.34
N VAL A 111 4.17 -14.51 -15.40
CA VAL A 111 3.25 -15.67 -15.39
C VAL A 111 2.18 -15.57 -16.48
N CYS A 112 1.74 -14.36 -16.81
CA CYS A 112 0.70 -14.13 -17.84
C CYS A 112 1.27 -13.76 -19.22
N ARG A 113 2.58 -13.95 -19.43
CA ARG A 113 3.25 -13.77 -20.72
C ARG A 113 3.15 -15.03 -21.56
#